data_AF-A0A0B6ZXR7-F1
#
_entry.id   AF-A0A0B6ZXR7-F1
#
_cell.length_a   1.000
_cell.length_b   1.000
_cell.length_c   1.000
_cell.angle_alpha   90.00
_cell.angle_beta   90.00
_cell.angle_gamma   90.00
#
_symmetry.space_group_name_H-M   'P 1'
#
loop_
_entity.id
_entity.type
_entity.pdbx_description
1 polymer ?
#
loop_
_entity_poly.entity_id
_entity_poly.type
_entity_poly.pdbx_seq_one_letter_code
_entity_poly.pdbx_strand_id
1 'polypeptide(L)'
;MSVDVLYPKPGPTLIGTQSNMKEQIRPAPSPSSRNIHYKATPSGHQVAPTYRISTVEAARSSQDISGHSADIQQRFDHNHIIYDNTTDTTYLRGRLLGKGGFARCYEILNLNTNKICAGKIISKTRISKPHQKQKILREVQLQKILKHKHVVEFINYFEDDNNVYIILENCNRKSLVHVLKHRKYMTEPEVRYYLRQLVDGVGYVHGNQIIHRDLKLGNMLLNNEMELKLADFGLATRVDFAGEKKMTVCGTPNYIAPEVLQKKGHSFEADIWAVGCITYALLVGRPPFETTTLKETYLRITENNYVLPPSLSTSAKNLIRKCLHAEPTSRPTL
;
A
#
# COMPACT_ATOMS: atom_id res chain seq x y z
N MET A 1 -7.70 -9.95 35.96
CA MET A 1 -7.24 -8.57 36.23
C MET A 1 -7.61 -7.72 35.03
N SER A 2 -8.38 -6.68 35.30
CA SER A 2 -9.19 -5.91 34.37
C SER A 2 -8.35 -5.14 33.35
N VAL A 3 -8.83 -5.12 32.10
CA VAL A 3 -8.26 -4.33 31.00
C VAL A 3 -9.13 -3.10 30.86
N ASP A 4 -8.61 -1.95 31.28
CA ASP A 4 -9.28 -0.68 31.08
C ASP A 4 -8.26 0.38 30.64
N VAL A 5 -8.78 1.29 29.82
CA VAL A 5 -8.23 2.59 29.37
C VAL A 5 -7.26 2.55 28.18
N LEU A 6 -7.79 2.91 27.00
CA LEU A 6 -7.35 4.08 26.22
C LEU A 6 -8.27 4.28 24.98
N TYR A 7 -9.39 4.99 25.15
CA TYR A 7 -9.98 5.81 24.08
C TYR A 7 -10.70 7.03 24.67
N PRO A 8 -10.60 8.22 24.04
CA PRO A 8 -11.30 9.43 24.47
C PRO A 8 -12.79 9.37 24.09
N LYS A 9 -13.64 9.92 24.96
CA LYS A 9 -15.11 9.99 24.81
C LYS A 9 -15.52 10.90 23.63
N PRO A 10 -16.58 10.57 22.88
CA PRO A 10 -17.21 11.49 21.93
C PRO A 10 -18.02 12.55 22.69
N GLY A 11 -17.89 13.82 22.27
CA GLY A 11 -18.71 14.94 22.74
C GLY A 11 -20.16 14.85 22.24
N PRO A 12 -21.09 15.56 22.89
CA PRO A 12 -22.53 15.38 22.68
C PRO A 12 -23.03 15.92 21.35
N THR A 13 -23.94 15.17 20.74
CA THR A 13 -24.75 15.55 19.58
C THR A 13 -25.84 16.54 20.01
N LEU A 14 -25.84 17.74 19.43
CA LEU A 14 -26.95 18.69 19.54
C LEU A 14 -27.90 18.52 18.35
N ILE A 15 -29.14 18.17 18.66
CA ILE A 15 -30.32 18.28 17.78
C ILE A 15 -30.85 19.70 17.96
N GLY A 16 -31.10 20.42 16.87
CA GLY A 16 -31.68 21.77 16.89
C GLY A 16 -32.29 22.16 15.54
N THR A 17 -33.51 22.65 15.60
CA THR A 17 -34.55 22.87 14.58
C THR A 17 -34.30 24.01 13.56
N GLN A 18 -35.10 23.98 12.48
CA GLN A 18 -35.24 24.93 11.37
C GLN A 18 -35.30 26.44 11.72
N SER A 19 -34.76 27.30 10.84
CA SER A 19 -35.44 28.51 10.35
C SER A 19 -34.69 29.18 9.18
N ASN A 20 -35.49 29.79 8.30
CA ASN A 20 -35.16 30.51 7.06
C ASN A 20 -34.15 31.66 7.24
N MET A 21 -33.34 31.93 6.20
CA MET A 21 -33.28 33.26 5.57
C MET A 21 -32.51 33.23 4.23
N LYS A 22 -33.13 33.87 3.22
CA LYS A 22 -32.59 34.18 1.89
C LYS A 22 -31.71 35.43 1.97
N GLU A 23 -30.57 35.46 1.28
CA GLU A 23 -29.96 36.70 0.76
C GLU A 23 -28.94 36.34 -0.33
N GLN A 24 -29.30 36.55 -1.60
CA GLN A 24 -28.89 37.66 -2.48
C GLN A 24 -27.41 37.62 -2.91
N ILE A 25 -27.24 37.16 -4.15
CA ILE A 25 -26.03 37.18 -4.96
C ILE A 25 -25.89 38.56 -5.62
N ARG A 26 -24.73 39.20 -5.51
CA ARG A 26 -24.26 40.23 -6.46
C ARG A 26 -22.81 39.93 -6.89
N PRO A 27 -22.45 40.13 -8.16
CA PRO A 27 -21.12 39.85 -8.69
C PRO A 27 -20.13 41.01 -8.46
N ALA A 28 -18.86 40.68 -8.30
CA ALA A 28 -17.75 41.63 -8.19
C ALA A 28 -17.30 42.14 -9.57
N PRO A 29 -16.89 43.42 -9.70
CA PRO A 29 -16.33 43.96 -10.93
C PRO A 29 -14.79 43.83 -10.98
N SER A 30 -14.28 43.58 -12.18
CA SER A 30 -12.87 43.71 -12.56
C SER A 30 -12.42 45.17 -12.61
N PRO A 31 -11.13 45.46 -12.37
CA PRO A 31 -10.49 46.55 -13.10
C PRO A 31 -9.10 46.21 -13.65
N SER A 32 -8.75 47.08 -14.57
CA SER A 32 -7.78 47.03 -15.64
C SER A 32 -6.35 47.44 -15.28
N SER A 33 -5.47 47.04 -16.20
CA SER A 33 -4.11 47.47 -16.51
C SER A 33 -3.69 48.90 -16.12
N ARG A 34 -2.51 49.01 -15.48
CA ARG A 34 -1.60 50.15 -15.61
C ARG A 34 -0.13 49.72 -15.56
N ASN A 35 0.60 50.15 -16.58
CA ASN A 35 2.07 50.13 -16.69
C ASN A 35 2.70 51.17 -15.74
N ILE A 36 3.80 50.83 -15.09
CA ILE A 36 4.76 51.80 -14.53
C ILE A 36 6.19 51.31 -14.83
N HIS A 37 6.94 52.17 -15.51
CA HIS A 37 8.40 52.09 -15.72
C HIS A 37 9.14 52.63 -14.49
N TYR A 38 10.33 52.10 -14.17
CA TYR A 38 11.54 52.88 -13.80
C TYR A 38 12.83 52.03 -13.86
N LYS A 39 13.97 52.73 -14.01
CA LYS A 39 15.30 52.34 -14.52
C LYS A 39 16.27 51.71 -13.50
N ALA A 40 17.19 50.89 -14.04
CA ALA A 40 18.60 50.51 -13.72
C ALA A 40 19.32 50.95 -12.41
N THR A 41 19.83 49.98 -11.60
CA THR A 41 21.26 49.53 -11.36
C THR A 41 21.95 50.08 -10.08
N PRO A 42 23.07 49.50 -9.56
CA PRO A 42 23.49 48.09 -9.42
C PRO A 42 24.07 47.76 -7.99
N SER A 43 24.27 46.48 -7.65
CA SER A 43 25.42 45.95 -6.88
C SER A 43 25.12 44.61 -6.18
N GLY A 44 26.14 43.76 -6.05
CA GLY A 44 26.18 42.67 -5.05
C GLY A 44 26.24 41.26 -5.62
N HIS A 45 27.44 40.73 -5.78
CA HIS A 45 27.74 39.33 -6.06
C HIS A 45 27.23 38.39 -4.96
N GLN A 46 26.68 37.23 -5.35
CA GLN A 46 27.10 35.93 -4.82
C GLN A 46 26.61 34.80 -5.73
N VAL A 47 27.59 33.99 -6.16
CA VAL A 47 27.47 32.94 -7.15
C VAL A 47 27.02 31.64 -6.47
N ALA A 48 25.89 31.06 -6.91
CA ALA A 48 25.52 29.68 -6.61
C ALA A 48 25.94 28.78 -7.80
N PRO A 49 26.40 27.54 -7.56
CA PRO A 49 26.92 26.69 -8.63
C PRO A 49 25.80 26.22 -9.55
N THR A 50 25.87 26.62 -10.82
CA THR A 50 25.04 26.11 -11.91
C THR A 50 25.62 24.78 -12.39
N TYR A 51 24.92 23.67 -12.12
CA TYR A 51 25.19 22.41 -12.79
C TYR A 51 24.73 22.51 -14.25
N ARG A 52 25.70 22.61 -15.18
CA ARG A 52 25.45 22.46 -16.62
C ARG A 52 25.17 21.00 -16.93
N ILE A 53 23.96 20.70 -17.38
CA ILE A 53 23.65 19.44 -18.07
C ILE A 53 24.22 19.55 -19.49
N SER A 54 25.27 18.80 -19.78
CA SER A 54 25.80 18.63 -21.14
C SER A 54 24.82 17.79 -21.96
N THR A 55 24.23 18.39 -22.98
CA THR A 55 23.43 17.71 -24.00
C THR A 55 24.33 16.80 -24.83
N VAL A 56 24.10 15.50 -24.76
CA VAL A 56 24.67 14.52 -25.69
C VAL A 56 23.61 14.27 -26.77
N GLU A 57 23.87 14.76 -27.98
CA GLU A 57 23.07 14.47 -29.17
C GLU A 57 23.36 13.04 -29.64
N ALA A 58 22.33 12.21 -29.69
CA ALA A 58 22.28 11.05 -30.59
C ALA A 58 20.84 10.93 -31.11
N ALA A 59 20.65 11.38 -32.35
CA ALA A 59 19.38 11.35 -33.05
C ALA A 59 18.93 9.91 -33.37
N ARG A 60 17.67 9.57 -33.02
CA ARG A 60 16.72 8.74 -33.80
C ARG A 60 15.37 8.66 -33.08
N SER A 61 14.29 8.93 -33.84
CA SER A 61 12.85 8.87 -33.50
C SER A 61 12.29 10.00 -32.62
N SER A 62 11.90 11.12 -33.25
CA SER A 62 11.53 12.39 -32.60
C SER A 62 10.03 12.61 -32.34
N GLN A 63 9.21 11.56 -32.18
CA GLN A 63 7.77 11.76 -31.89
C GLN A 63 7.24 11.18 -30.56
N ASP A 64 8.01 10.37 -29.83
CA ASP A 64 7.56 9.79 -28.53
C ASP A 64 8.26 10.35 -27.28
N ILE A 65 9.34 11.13 -27.43
CA ILE A 65 10.20 11.53 -26.29
C ILE A 65 9.73 12.84 -25.61
N SER A 66 9.10 13.76 -26.36
CA SER A 66 8.71 15.07 -25.82
C SER A 66 7.58 15.00 -24.80
N GLY A 67 6.65 14.05 -24.92
CA GLY A 67 5.56 13.84 -23.96
C GLY A 67 6.02 13.23 -22.63
N HIS A 68 7.04 12.37 -22.66
CA HIS A 68 7.54 11.70 -21.45
C HIS A 68 8.33 12.66 -20.55
N SER A 69 9.12 13.57 -21.12
CA SER A 69 9.91 14.54 -20.35
C SER A 69 9.05 15.61 -19.66
N ALA A 70 7.94 16.03 -20.29
CA ALA A 70 7.03 17.02 -19.73
C ALA A 70 6.20 16.46 -18.56
N ASP A 71 5.76 15.19 -18.63
CA ASP A 71 5.02 14.51 -17.54
C ASP A 71 5.91 14.31 -16.30
N ILE A 72 7.20 14.01 -16.47
CA ILE A 72 8.15 13.86 -15.36
C ILE A 72 8.34 15.20 -14.61
N GLN A 73 8.50 16.32 -15.32
CA GLN A 73 8.67 17.63 -14.67
C GLN A 73 7.43 18.06 -13.87
N GLN A 74 6.22 17.69 -14.30
CA GLN A 74 4.99 17.99 -13.56
C GLN A 74 4.78 17.06 -12.35
N ARG A 75 5.30 15.83 -12.40
CA ARG A 75 5.13 14.80 -11.35
C ARG A 75 6.17 14.89 -10.23
N PHE A 76 7.34 15.45 -10.50
CA PHE A 76 8.46 15.52 -9.57
C PHE A 76 8.87 16.97 -9.30
N ASP A 77 8.46 17.46 -8.13
CA ASP A 77 8.80 18.79 -7.66
C ASP A 77 10.29 18.83 -7.24
N HIS A 78 11.06 19.72 -7.86
CA HIS A 78 12.50 19.86 -7.62
C HIS A 78 12.80 20.38 -6.21
N ASN A 79 11.80 20.85 -5.46
CA ASN A 79 11.96 21.31 -4.09
C ASN A 79 12.06 20.18 -3.06
N HIS A 80 11.84 18.92 -3.45
CA HIS A 80 11.82 17.78 -2.54
C HIS A 80 12.87 16.73 -2.91
N ILE A 81 14.13 17.13 -2.76
CA ILE A 81 15.30 16.28 -2.96
C ILE A 81 15.51 15.39 -1.74
N ILE A 82 15.75 14.11 -1.97
CA ILE A 82 16.16 13.13 -0.96
C ILE A 82 17.52 12.59 -1.36
N TYR A 83 18.51 12.67 -0.48
CA TYR A 83 19.87 12.21 -0.76
C TYR A 83 20.22 11.01 0.12
N ASP A 84 20.64 9.92 -0.51
CA ASP A 84 21.23 8.76 0.15
C ASP A 84 22.75 8.91 0.10
N ASN A 85 23.33 9.26 1.25
CA ASN A 85 24.77 9.43 1.41
C ASN A 85 25.54 8.09 1.38
N THR A 86 24.87 6.96 1.58
CA THR A 86 25.52 5.65 1.59
C THR A 86 25.79 5.12 0.19
N THR A 87 24.93 5.46 -0.76
CA THR A 87 25.05 5.03 -2.17
C THR A 87 25.30 6.18 -3.14
N ASP A 88 25.55 7.39 -2.63
CA ASP A 88 25.68 8.64 -3.40
C ASP A 88 24.55 8.77 -4.44
N THR A 89 23.31 8.59 -3.99
CA THR A 89 22.14 8.56 -4.87
C THR A 89 21.16 9.65 -4.51
N THR A 90 20.79 10.44 -5.51
CA THR A 90 19.79 11.49 -5.36
C THR A 90 18.44 11.02 -5.90
N TYR A 91 17.39 11.25 -5.11
CA TYR A 91 16.01 10.99 -5.49
C TYR A 91 15.19 12.27 -5.49
N LEU A 92 14.29 12.42 -6.46
CA LEU A 92 13.25 13.45 -6.43
C LEU A 92 11.95 12.85 -5.93
N ARG A 93 11.34 13.46 -4.91
CA ARG A 93 10.03 13.04 -4.39
C ARG A 93 8.91 13.61 -5.25
N GLY A 94 8.08 12.73 -5.78
CA GLY A 94 6.88 13.08 -6.53
C GLY A 94 5.61 13.02 -5.69
N ARG A 95 4.50 12.67 -6.35
CA ARG A 95 3.16 12.62 -5.74
C ARG A 95 3.04 11.58 -4.63
N LEU A 96 2.13 11.84 -3.70
CA LEU A 96 1.73 10.88 -2.67
C LEU A 96 0.93 9.72 -3.29
N LEU A 97 1.38 8.49 -3.06
CA LEU A 97 0.70 7.25 -3.46
C LEU A 97 -0.31 6.79 -2.40
N GLY A 98 0.02 6.98 -1.11
CA GLY A 98 -0.84 6.55 -0.02
C GLY A 98 -0.27 6.84 1.36
N LYS A 99 -1.10 6.63 2.39
CA LYS A 99 -0.72 6.73 3.81
C LYS A 99 -1.01 5.38 4.46
N GLY A 100 -0.04 4.84 5.20
CA GLY A 100 -0.18 3.54 5.87
C GLY A 100 0.52 3.54 7.22
N GLY A 101 -0.24 3.44 8.31
CA GLY A 101 0.30 3.50 9.67
C GLY A 101 1.16 4.74 9.91
N PHE A 102 2.46 4.52 10.20
CA PHE A 102 3.43 5.59 10.42
C PHE A 102 4.03 6.17 9.13
N ALA A 103 3.84 5.49 8.00
CA ALA A 103 4.50 5.77 6.74
C ALA A 103 3.62 6.58 5.77
N ARG A 104 4.29 7.34 4.90
CA ARG A 104 3.71 7.91 3.69
C ARG A 104 4.48 7.39 2.49
N CYS A 105 3.76 6.84 1.52
CA CYS A 105 4.36 6.31 0.30
C CYS A 105 4.26 7.37 -0.81
N TYR A 106 5.37 7.65 -1.47
CA TYR A 106 5.45 8.60 -2.58
C TYR A 106 6.02 7.92 -3.82
N GLU A 107 5.73 8.45 -5.00
CA GLU A 107 6.59 8.21 -6.16
C GLU A 107 7.94 8.88 -5.90
N ILE A 108 9.02 8.23 -6.28
CA ILE A 108 10.37 8.77 -6.17
C ILE A 108 11.15 8.46 -7.45
N LEU A 109 11.81 9.45 -8.03
CA LEU A 109 12.64 9.27 -9.21
C LEU A 109 14.10 9.14 -8.77
N ASN A 110 14.74 8.00 -9.03
CA ASN A 110 16.18 7.87 -8.88
C ASN A 110 16.87 8.62 -10.03
N LEU A 111 17.63 9.68 -9.72
CA LEU A 111 18.28 10.52 -10.74
C LEU A 111 19.48 9.85 -11.41
N ASN A 112 20.13 8.89 -10.74
CA ASN A 112 21.26 8.17 -11.31
C ASN A 112 20.78 7.20 -12.41
N THR A 113 19.60 6.60 -12.24
CA THR A 113 19.07 5.58 -13.18
C THR A 113 17.88 6.05 -14.00
N ASN A 114 17.33 7.25 -13.75
CA ASN A 114 16.06 7.74 -14.29
C ASN A 114 14.87 6.76 -14.13
N LYS A 115 14.85 5.99 -13.03
CA LYS A 115 13.78 5.02 -12.74
C LYS A 115 12.85 5.55 -11.67
N ILE A 116 11.54 5.42 -11.89
CA ILE A 116 10.51 5.74 -10.89
C ILE A 116 10.31 4.52 -9.98
N CYS A 117 10.49 4.74 -8.68
CA CYS A 117 10.30 3.78 -7.61
C CYS A 117 9.16 4.26 -6.67
N ALA A 118 8.77 3.40 -5.73
CA ALA A 118 7.91 3.77 -4.61
C ALA A 118 8.76 3.96 -3.34
N GLY A 119 8.64 5.13 -2.71
CA GLY A 119 9.38 5.50 -1.51
C GLY A 119 8.47 5.53 -0.31
N LYS A 120 8.61 4.56 0.60
CA LYS A 120 7.92 4.55 1.89
C LYS A 120 8.77 5.35 2.89
N ILE A 121 8.29 6.55 3.21
CA ILE A 121 8.97 7.53 4.07
C ILE A 121 8.33 7.52 5.45
N ILE A 122 9.15 7.30 6.48
CA ILE A 122 8.72 7.21 7.88
C ILE A 122 9.49 8.22 8.70
N SER A 123 8.81 9.19 9.30
CA SER A 123 9.48 10.17 10.16
C SER A 123 10.00 9.52 11.45
N LYS A 124 11.25 9.80 11.80
CA LYS A 124 11.90 9.33 13.04
C LYS A 124 11.14 9.76 14.29
N THR A 125 10.49 10.93 14.26
CA THR A 125 9.61 11.41 15.34
C THR A 125 8.42 10.48 15.62
N ARG A 126 7.96 9.72 14.62
CA ARG A 126 6.83 8.77 14.75
C ARG A 126 7.25 7.39 15.24
N ILE A 127 8.56 7.14 15.34
CA ILE A 127 9.16 5.85 15.68
C ILE A 127 10.17 5.97 16.83
N SER A 128 9.91 6.89 17.76
CA SER A 128 10.79 7.18 18.89
C SER A 128 10.99 6.00 19.85
N LYS A 129 10.06 5.03 19.87
CA LYS A 129 10.14 3.87 20.76
C LYS A 129 10.97 2.75 20.11
N PRO A 130 11.89 2.09 20.83
CA PRO A 130 12.75 1.03 20.27
C PRO A 130 11.98 -0.09 19.54
N HIS A 131 10.85 -0.52 20.07
CA HIS A 131 10.02 -1.56 19.45
C HIS A 131 9.42 -1.15 18.09
N GLN A 132 9.21 0.14 17.84
CA GLN A 132 8.72 0.64 16.55
C GLN A 132 9.83 0.59 15.50
N LYS A 133 11.05 0.99 15.88
CA LYS A 133 12.24 0.87 15.01
C LYS A 133 12.53 -0.59 14.67
N GLN A 134 12.44 -1.50 15.65
CA GLN A 134 12.63 -2.94 15.43
C GLN A 134 11.61 -3.51 14.43
N LYS A 135 10.35 -3.06 14.44
CA LYS A 135 9.35 -3.50 13.44
C LYS A 135 9.75 -3.10 12.02
N ILE A 136 10.28 -1.91 11.82
CA ILE A 136 10.74 -1.43 10.51
C ILE A 136 11.97 -2.21 10.06
N LEU A 137 12.95 -2.40 10.95
CA LEU A 137 14.14 -3.18 10.63
C LEU A 137 13.79 -4.64 10.28
N ARG A 138 12.80 -5.22 10.95
CA ARG A 138 12.27 -6.55 10.60
C ARG A 138 11.63 -6.55 9.22
N GLU A 139 10.77 -5.58 8.90
CA GLU A 139 10.17 -5.45 7.56
C GLU A 139 11.25 -5.41 6.48
N VAL A 140 12.29 -4.58 6.69
CA VAL A 140 13.44 -4.46 5.77
C VAL A 140 14.19 -5.78 5.64
N GLN A 141 14.54 -6.43 6.76
CA GLN A 141 15.28 -7.69 6.77
C GLN A 141 14.54 -8.81 6.03
N LEU A 142 13.21 -8.90 6.23
CA LEU A 142 12.39 -9.91 5.59
C LEU A 142 12.20 -9.61 4.09
N GLN A 143 11.88 -8.37 3.73
CA GLN A 143 11.58 -8.04 2.34
C GLN A 143 12.83 -7.98 1.45
N LYS A 144 13.98 -7.56 2.00
CA LYS A 144 15.25 -7.44 1.26
C LYS A 144 15.73 -8.74 0.62
N ILE A 145 15.42 -9.89 1.21
CA ILE A 145 15.83 -11.21 0.70
C ILE A 145 14.87 -11.78 -0.34
N LEU A 146 13.69 -11.18 -0.53
CA LEU A 146 12.66 -11.70 -1.43
C LEU A 146 12.88 -11.17 -2.84
N LYS A 147 13.05 -12.10 -3.79
CA LYS A 147 13.20 -11.79 -5.21
C LYS A 147 12.32 -12.72 -6.04
N HIS A 148 11.12 -12.25 -6.38
CA HIS A 148 10.12 -13.05 -7.09
C HIS A 148 9.25 -12.17 -7.99
N LYS A 149 8.78 -12.74 -9.11
CA LYS A 149 7.97 -12.01 -10.10
C LYS A 149 6.71 -11.39 -9.47
N HIS A 150 6.06 -12.11 -8.55
CA HIS A 150 4.82 -11.70 -7.90
C HIS A 150 4.99 -11.14 -6.49
N VAL A 151 6.18 -10.67 -6.14
CA VAL A 151 6.46 -9.94 -4.88
C VAL A 151 7.05 -8.58 -5.25
N VAL A 152 6.61 -7.51 -4.57
CA VAL A 152 7.19 -6.17 -4.75
C VAL A 152 8.67 -6.21 -4.40
N GLU A 153 9.51 -5.92 -5.38
CA GLU A 153 10.96 -5.94 -5.20
C GLU A 153 11.41 -4.85 -4.23
N PHE A 154 12.26 -5.25 -3.28
CA PHE A 154 12.98 -4.32 -2.42
C PHE A 154 14.20 -3.79 -3.16
N ILE A 155 14.35 -2.47 -3.23
CA ILE A 155 15.44 -1.82 -3.97
C ILE A 155 16.52 -1.32 -3.00
N ASN A 156 16.13 -0.53 -2.00
CA ASN A 156 17.10 0.08 -1.09
C ASN A 156 16.48 0.48 0.27
N TYR A 157 17.33 0.71 1.26
CA TYR A 157 16.98 1.27 2.56
C TYR A 157 18.08 2.21 3.05
N PHE A 158 17.68 3.40 3.51
CA PHE A 158 18.59 4.36 4.13
C PHE A 158 17.85 5.26 5.11
N GLU A 159 18.59 6.06 5.87
CA GLU A 159 18.06 7.01 6.83
C GLU A 159 18.77 8.37 6.67
N ASP A 160 18.04 9.47 6.83
CA ASP A 160 18.61 10.79 7.07
C ASP A 160 18.34 11.23 8.52
N ASP A 161 18.65 12.48 8.89
CA ASP A 161 18.42 12.98 10.25
C ASP A 161 16.95 12.92 10.71
N ASN A 162 16.01 12.95 9.77
CA ASN A 162 14.59 13.15 10.05
C ASN A 162 13.72 11.93 9.74
N ASN A 163 14.14 11.07 8.82
CA ASN A 163 13.32 10.05 8.20
C ASN A 163 14.08 8.75 7.94
N VAL A 164 13.31 7.68 7.86
CA VAL A 164 13.69 6.37 7.33
C VAL A 164 13.05 6.20 5.96
N TYR A 165 13.80 5.68 5.00
CA TYR A 165 13.39 5.49 3.62
C TYR A 165 13.49 4.01 3.24
N ILE A 166 12.38 3.46 2.74
CA ILE A 166 12.36 2.13 2.10
C ILE A 166 11.97 2.34 0.64
N ILE A 167 12.88 1.98 -0.27
CA ILE A 167 12.74 2.14 -1.71
C ILE A 167 12.30 0.79 -2.29
N LEU A 168 11.17 0.79 -2.97
CA LEU A 168 10.49 -0.40 -3.49
C LEU A 168 10.17 -0.25 -4.98
N GLU A 169 9.94 -1.39 -5.64
CA GLU A 169 9.35 -1.43 -6.98
C GLU A 169 8.07 -0.61 -7.05
N ASN A 170 7.94 0.17 -8.12
CA ASN A 170 6.75 0.98 -8.35
C ASN A 170 5.67 0.20 -9.12
N CYS A 171 4.49 0.09 -8.53
CA CYS A 171 3.31 -0.54 -9.13
C CYS A 171 2.29 0.52 -9.57
N ASN A 172 2.38 0.94 -10.84
CA ASN A 172 1.65 2.10 -11.37
C ASN A 172 0.12 1.90 -11.54
N ARG A 173 -0.37 0.65 -11.53
CA ARG A 173 -1.80 0.33 -11.70
C ARG A 173 -2.53 0.18 -10.36
N LYS A 174 -1.97 0.75 -9.29
CA LYS A 174 -2.53 0.76 -7.94
C LYS A 174 -2.70 -0.67 -7.40
N SER A 175 -3.83 -0.98 -6.78
CA SER A 175 -4.09 -2.28 -6.15
C SER A 175 -5.42 -2.89 -6.57
N LEU A 176 -5.64 -4.18 -6.30
CA LEU A 176 -6.90 -4.85 -6.59
C LEU A 176 -8.11 -4.23 -5.88
N VAL A 177 -7.94 -3.52 -4.75
CA VAL A 177 -9.04 -2.71 -4.16
C VAL A 177 -9.56 -1.68 -5.16
N HIS A 178 -8.64 -1.02 -5.87
CA HIS A 178 -9.01 0.00 -6.84
C HIS A 178 -9.73 -0.60 -8.04
N VAL A 179 -9.24 -1.74 -8.55
CA VAL A 179 -9.90 -2.45 -9.64
C VAL A 179 -11.31 -2.88 -9.22
N LEU A 180 -11.45 -3.51 -8.05
CA LEU A 180 -12.74 -3.97 -7.54
C LEU A 180 -13.72 -2.80 -7.29
N LYS A 181 -13.25 -1.66 -6.78
CA LYS A 181 -14.08 -0.47 -6.58
C LYS A 181 -14.73 0.02 -7.89
N HIS A 182 -14.01 -0.05 -9.01
CA HIS A 182 -14.51 0.35 -10.33
C HIS A 182 -15.37 -0.74 -10.96
N ARG A 183 -14.93 -2.00 -10.91
CA ARG A 183 -15.59 -3.14 -11.59
C ARG A 183 -16.75 -3.74 -10.80
N LYS A 184 -16.84 -3.48 -9.50
CA LYS A 184 -17.76 -4.06 -8.51
C LYS A 184 -17.53 -5.53 -8.23
N TYR A 185 -17.28 -6.36 -9.24
CA TYR A 185 -16.89 -7.76 -9.13
C TYR A 185 -16.02 -8.13 -10.34
N MET A 186 -15.43 -9.31 -10.32
CA MET A 186 -14.63 -9.86 -11.41
C MET A 186 -15.23 -11.17 -11.91
N THR A 187 -15.02 -11.44 -13.20
CA THR A 187 -15.37 -12.70 -13.83
C THR A 187 -14.42 -13.82 -13.38
N GLU A 188 -14.86 -15.07 -13.41
CA GLU A 188 -14.00 -16.19 -13.01
C GLU A 188 -12.66 -16.28 -13.78
N PRO A 189 -12.57 -16.00 -15.10
CA PRO A 189 -11.30 -15.94 -15.79
C PRO A 189 -10.34 -14.87 -15.25
N GLU A 190 -10.84 -13.66 -14.95
CA GLU A 190 -10.05 -12.59 -14.33
C GLU A 190 -9.57 -13.02 -12.93
N VAL A 191 -10.46 -13.62 -12.12
CA VAL A 191 -10.09 -14.12 -10.80
C VAL A 191 -9.04 -15.22 -10.89
N ARG A 192 -9.17 -16.15 -11.84
CA ARG A 192 -8.16 -17.20 -12.08
C ARG A 192 -6.80 -16.60 -12.45
N TYR A 193 -6.79 -15.57 -13.29
CA TYR A 193 -5.57 -14.87 -13.70
C TYR A 193 -4.82 -14.28 -12.50
N TYR A 194 -5.51 -13.56 -11.61
CA TYR A 194 -4.89 -12.99 -10.41
C TYR A 194 -4.60 -14.03 -9.32
N LEU A 195 -5.48 -15.01 -9.13
CA LEU A 195 -5.33 -16.04 -8.11
C LEU A 195 -4.09 -16.90 -8.37
N ARG A 196 -3.81 -17.25 -9.63
CA ARG A 196 -2.58 -17.99 -9.98
C ARG A 196 -1.33 -17.23 -9.55
N GLN A 197 -1.28 -15.91 -9.79
CA GLN A 197 -0.14 -15.06 -9.43
C GLN A 197 -0.05 -14.84 -7.92
N LEU A 198 -1.20 -14.70 -7.25
CA LEU A 198 -1.28 -14.63 -5.80
C LEU A 198 -0.72 -15.90 -5.15
N VAL A 199 -1.19 -17.08 -5.58
CA VAL A 199 -0.72 -18.36 -5.05
C VAL A 199 0.76 -18.57 -5.32
N ASP A 200 1.24 -18.23 -6.52
CA ASP A 200 2.67 -18.32 -6.87
C ASP A 200 3.54 -17.40 -5.96
N GLY A 201 3.11 -16.15 -5.78
CA GLY A 201 3.78 -15.21 -4.88
C GLY A 201 3.77 -15.66 -3.42
N VAL A 202 2.64 -16.13 -2.90
CA VAL A 202 2.52 -16.59 -1.51
C VAL A 202 3.33 -17.88 -1.33
N GLY A 203 3.32 -18.79 -2.32
CA GLY A 203 4.10 -20.02 -2.31
C GLY A 203 5.59 -19.73 -2.19
N TYR A 204 6.10 -18.75 -2.93
CA TYR A 204 7.48 -18.29 -2.80
C TYR A 204 7.78 -17.72 -1.40
N VAL A 205 6.90 -16.87 -0.86
CA VAL A 205 7.07 -16.27 0.48
C VAL A 205 7.08 -17.35 1.57
N HIS A 206 6.17 -18.32 1.50
CA HIS A 206 6.09 -19.46 2.42
C HIS A 206 7.32 -20.38 2.28
N GLY A 207 7.81 -20.61 1.06
CA GLY A 207 9.04 -21.36 0.80
C GLY A 207 10.28 -20.74 1.46
N ASN A 208 10.28 -19.42 1.66
CA ASN A 208 11.31 -18.68 2.41
C ASN A 208 11.07 -18.66 3.93
N GLN A 209 10.15 -19.49 4.44
CA GLN A 209 9.75 -19.55 5.86
C GLN A 209 9.20 -18.22 6.38
N ILE A 210 8.51 -17.46 5.53
CA ILE A 210 7.88 -16.19 5.89
C ILE A 210 6.37 -16.32 5.81
N ILE A 211 5.68 -15.80 6.81
CA ILE A 211 4.22 -15.65 6.81
C ILE A 211 3.90 -14.17 6.61
N HIS A 212 3.02 -13.84 5.66
CA HIS A 212 2.71 -12.45 5.32
C HIS A 212 1.79 -11.79 6.37
N ARG A 213 0.74 -12.50 6.83
CA ARG A 213 -0.20 -12.11 7.91
C ARG A 213 -1.10 -10.89 7.64
N ASP A 214 -0.89 -10.18 6.54
CA ASP A 214 -1.79 -9.09 6.10
C ASP A 214 -2.13 -9.15 4.61
N LEU A 215 -2.38 -10.35 4.10
CA LEU A 215 -2.90 -10.52 2.74
C LEU A 215 -4.29 -9.91 2.64
N LYS A 216 -4.44 -8.94 1.73
CA LYS A 216 -5.70 -8.26 1.43
C LYS A 216 -5.61 -7.64 0.05
N LEU A 217 -6.75 -7.34 -0.57
CA LEU A 217 -6.79 -6.69 -1.88
C LEU A 217 -5.96 -5.40 -1.96
N GLY A 218 -5.81 -4.68 -0.83
CA GLY A 218 -5.05 -3.43 -0.76
C GLY A 218 -3.55 -3.61 -0.95
N ASN A 219 -3.06 -4.81 -0.62
CA ASN A 219 -1.65 -5.20 -0.69
C ASN A 219 -1.34 -6.02 -1.96
N MET A 220 -2.33 -6.24 -2.83
CA MET A 220 -2.17 -6.84 -4.15
C MET A 220 -1.98 -5.72 -5.17
N LEU A 221 -0.75 -5.25 -5.32
CA LEU A 221 -0.43 -4.17 -6.24
C LEU A 221 -0.34 -4.68 -7.68
N LEU A 222 -0.46 -3.76 -8.65
CA LEU A 222 -0.44 -4.07 -10.07
C LEU A 222 0.61 -3.23 -10.82
N ASN A 223 1.45 -3.88 -11.61
CA ASN A 223 2.39 -3.22 -12.51
C ASN A 223 1.72 -2.79 -13.84
N ASN A 224 2.48 -2.24 -14.79
CA ASN A 224 1.95 -1.71 -16.05
C ASN A 224 1.27 -2.78 -16.90
N GLU A 225 1.75 -4.02 -16.81
CA GLU A 225 1.30 -5.22 -17.51
C GLU A 225 0.11 -5.91 -16.80
N MET A 226 -0.44 -5.29 -15.75
CA MET A 226 -1.52 -5.82 -14.91
C MET A 226 -1.13 -7.11 -14.17
N GLU A 227 0.16 -7.34 -13.95
CA GLU A 227 0.65 -8.45 -13.13
C GLU A 227 0.60 -8.09 -11.65
N LEU A 228 0.23 -9.07 -10.84
CA LEU A 228 0.08 -8.94 -9.39
C LEU A 228 1.44 -8.96 -8.70
N LYS A 229 1.60 -8.05 -7.72
CA LYS A 229 2.76 -7.92 -6.85
C LYS A 229 2.31 -7.87 -5.39
N LEU A 230 2.75 -8.84 -4.57
CA LEU A 230 2.53 -8.85 -3.12
C LEU A 230 3.34 -7.74 -2.46
N ALA A 231 2.66 -6.90 -1.68
CA ALA A 231 3.26 -5.75 -1.02
C ALA A 231 2.98 -5.73 0.49
N ASP A 232 3.71 -4.86 1.20
CA ASP A 232 3.53 -4.54 2.63
C ASP A 232 3.81 -5.71 3.59
N PHE A 233 5.10 -5.95 3.82
CA PHE A 233 5.60 -6.95 4.76
C PHE A 233 5.69 -6.41 6.21
N GLY A 234 5.03 -5.30 6.53
CA GLY A 234 5.10 -4.67 7.85
C GLY A 234 4.54 -5.52 9.00
N LEU A 235 3.68 -6.49 8.68
CA LEU A 235 3.19 -7.50 9.62
C LEU A 235 3.80 -8.88 9.40
N ALA A 236 4.71 -9.05 8.44
CA ALA A 236 5.30 -10.35 8.17
C ALA A 236 6.19 -10.85 9.32
N THR A 237 6.41 -12.15 9.36
CA THR A 237 7.31 -12.78 10.33
C THR A 237 7.93 -14.03 9.76
N ARG A 238 9.14 -14.35 10.24
CA ARG A 238 9.79 -15.62 9.96
C ARG A 238 9.22 -16.73 10.85
N VAL A 239 9.18 -17.94 10.33
CA VAL A 239 9.02 -19.20 11.05
C VAL A 239 10.42 -19.73 11.34
N ASP A 240 10.78 -19.78 12.62
CA ASP A 240 12.16 -20.08 13.05
C ASP A 240 12.41 -21.59 13.16
N PHE A 241 11.36 -22.37 13.41
CA PHE A 241 11.39 -23.83 13.47
C PHE A 241 10.08 -24.45 12.97
N ALA A 242 10.15 -25.70 12.50
CA ALA A 242 8.99 -26.41 11.98
C ALA A 242 7.89 -26.54 13.06
N GLY A 243 6.66 -26.16 12.69
CA GLY A 243 5.51 -26.17 13.60
C GLY A 243 5.41 -24.97 14.54
N GLU A 244 6.29 -23.96 14.42
CA GLU A 244 6.17 -22.74 15.20
C GLU A 244 4.82 -22.04 14.92
N LYS A 245 4.14 -21.63 16.01
CA LYS A 245 2.91 -20.86 15.95
C LYS A 245 3.11 -19.48 16.56
N LYS A 246 2.67 -18.45 15.85
CA LYS A 246 2.72 -17.07 16.33
C LYS A 246 1.45 -16.73 17.10
N MET A 247 1.59 -16.09 18.26
CA MET A 247 0.45 -15.79 19.16
C MET A 247 -0.10 -14.37 19.00
N THR A 248 0.62 -13.49 18.29
CA THR A 248 0.23 -12.09 18.12
C THR A 248 -1.01 -11.95 17.25
N VAL A 249 -2.06 -11.31 17.76
CA VAL A 249 -3.24 -10.96 16.96
C VAL A 249 -2.90 -9.76 16.09
N CYS A 250 -2.83 -9.96 14.77
CA CYS A 250 -2.59 -8.90 13.78
C CYS A 250 -3.26 -9.25 12.45
N GLY A 251 -3.32 -8.26 11.55
CA GLY A 251 -3.94 -8.37 10.24
C GLY A 251 -5.19 -7.50 10.11
N THR A 252 -5.72 -7.43 8.89
CA THR A 252 -6.91 -6.63 8.59
C THR A 252 -8.20 -7.40 8.94
N PRO A 253 -9.16 -6.80 9.66
CA PRO A 253 -10.33 -7.53 10.18
C PRO A 253 -11.11 -8.41 9.21
N ASN A 254 -11.29 -7.99 7.96
CA ASN A 254 -12.06 -8.77 6.97
C ASN A 254 -11.30 -9.98 6.39
N TYR A 255 -10.03 -10.15 6.73
CA TYR A 255 -9.13 -11.18 6.19
C TYR A 255 -8.41 -11.97 7.29
N ILE A 256 -8.65 -11.64 8.56
CA ILE A 256 -8.01 -12.32 9.70
C ILE A 256 -8.64 -13.71 9.90
N ALA A 257 -7.81 -14.71 10.15
CA ALA A 257 -8.24 -16.09 10.32
C ALA A 257 -8.78 -16.35 11.75
N PRO A 258 -9.71 -17.30 11.95
CA PRO A 258 -10.36 -17.55 13.24
C PRO A 258 -9.38 -17.93 14.35
N GLU A 259 -8.36 -18.72 14.05
CA GLU A 259 -7.32 -19.13 15.00
C GLU A 259 -6.46 -17.96 15.52
N VAL A 260 -6.32 -16.90 14.70
CA VAL A 260 -5.62 -15.67 15.09
C VAL A 260 -6.46 -14.91 16.13
N LEU A 261 -7.77 -14.78 15.89
CA LEU A 261 -8.70 -14.12 16.83
C LEU A 261 -8.82 -14.89 18.15
N GLN A 262 -8.84 -16.22 18.07
CA GLN A 262 -8.93 -17.12 19.22
C GLN A 262 -7.60 -17.29 19.97
N LYS A 263 -6.50 -16.67 19.49
CA LYS A 263 -5.15 -16.79 20.06
C LYS A 263 -4.71 -18.25 20.21
N LYS A 264 -5.06 -19.12 19.26
CA LYS A 264 -4.65 -20.54 19.22
C LYS A 264 -3.27 -20.76 18.59
N GLY A 265 -2.61 -19.67 18.22
CA GLY A 265 -1.41 -19.70 17.41
C GLY A 265 -1.74 -19.84 15.93
N HIS A 266 -0.98 -19.16 15.07
CA HIS A 266 -1.16 -19.22 13.61
C HIS A 266 0.18 -19.36 12.89
N SER A 267 0.14 -19.98 11.72
CA SER A 267 1.27 -20.11 10.80
C SER A 267 0.81 -19.82 9.36
N PHE A 268 1.36 -20.52 8.37
CA PHE A 268 1.08 -20.37 6.95
C PHE A 268 -0.42 -20.49 6.58
N GLU A 269 -1.19 -21.28 7.33
CA GLU A 269 -2.61 -21.54 7.07
C GLU A 269 -3.48 -20.28 7.19
N ALA A 270 -3.03 -19.28 7.96
CA ALA A 270 -3.72 -18.00 8.09
C ALA A 270 -3.66 -17.19 6.79
N ASP A 271 -2.57 -17.32 6.01
CA ASP A 271 -2.49 -16.71 4.68
C ASP A 271 -3.41 -17.43 3.69
N ILE A 272 -3.60 -18.75 3.80
CA ILE A 272 -4.56 -19.51 2.96
C ILE A 272 -5.99 -19.06 3.20
N TRP A 273 -6.35 -18.80 4.46
CA TRP A 273 -7.64 -18.18 4.79
C TRP A 273 -7.81 -16.84 4.09
N ALA A 274 -6.80 -15.98 4.16
CA ALA A 274 -6.84 -14.67 3.51
C ALA A 274 -6.94 -14.77 1.97
N VAL A 275 -6.29 -15.77 1.34
CA VAL A 275 -6.46 -16.09 -0.08
C VAL A 275 -7.93 -16.48 -0.39
N GLY A 276 -8.57 -17.26 0.49
CA GLY A 276 -10.00 -17.56 0.40
C GLY A 276 -10.88 -16.30 0.46
N CYS A 277 -10.60 -15.41 1.41
CA CYS A 277 -11.30 -14.13 1.54
C CYS A 277 -11.11 -13.22 0.32
N ILE A 278 -9.90 -13.14 -0.23
CA ILE A 278 -9.59 -12.39 -1.45
C ILE A 278 -10.36 -12.97 -2.63
N THR A 279 -10.34 -14.29 -2.82
CA THR A 279 -11.04 -14.97 -3.92
C THR A 279 -12.54 -14.71 -3.85
N TYR A 280 -13.14 -14.83 -2.66
CA TYR A 280 -14.54 -14.48 -2.44
C TYR A 280 -14.80 -13.00 -2.79
N ALA A 281 -13.96 -12.08 -2.29
CA ALA A 281 -14.16 -10.65 -2.50
C ALA A 281 -14.07 -10.24 -3.97
N LEU A 282 -13.18 -10.86 -4.75
CA LEU A 282 -13.08 -10.61 -6.19
C LEU A 282 -14.33 -11.09 -6.94
N LEU A 283 -14.87 -12.26 -6.60
CA LEU A 283 -16.04 -12.83 -7.28
C LEU A 283 -17.36 -12.19 -6.85
N VAL A 284 -17.49 -11.83 -5.58
CA VAL A 284 -18.75 -11.35 -4.97
C VAL A 284 -18.79 -9.83 -4.86
N GLY A 285 -17.63 -9.16 -4.89
CA GLY A 285 -17.51 -7.71 -4.81
C GLY A 285 -17.36 -7.14 -3.40
N ARG A 286 -17.45 -7.98 -2.37
CA ARG A 286 -17.30 -7.61 -0.96
C ARG A 286 -16.68 -8.75 -0.15
N PRO A 287 -16.02 -8.49 0.98
CA PRO A 287 -15.47 -9.55 1.82
C PRO A 287 -16.55 -10.50 2.38
N PRO A 288 -16.20 -11.77 2.68
CA PRO A 288 -17.18 -12.78 3.13
C PRO A 288 -17.81 -12.46 4.49
N PHE A 289 -17.05 -11.85 5.39
CA PHE A 289 -17.46 -11.59 6.78
C PHE A 289 -17.73 -10.11 7.06
N GLU A 290 -17.89 -9.29 6.03
CA GLU A 290 -18.13 -7.85 6.20
C GLU A 290 -19.46 -7.59 6.94
N THR A 291 -19.40 -6.70 7.94
CA THR A 291 -20.55 -6.24 8.75
C THR A 291 -20.39 -4.76 9.07
N THR A 292 -21.37 -4.17 9.76
CA THR A 292 -21.35 -2.77 10.20
C THR A 292 -20.39 -2.53 11.36
N THR A 293 -20.19 -3.52 12.24
CA THR A 293 -19.34 -3.39 13.43
C THR A 293 -18.21 -4.41 13.45
N LEU A 294 -17.04 -3.98 13.94
CA LEU A 294 -15.88 -4.87 14.05
C LEU A 294 -16.17 -6.12 14.90
N LYS A 295 -16.98 -5.96 15.96
CA LYS A 295 -17.39 -7.04 16.85
C LYS A 295 -18.21 -8.10 16.12
N GLU A 296 -19.15 -7.69 15.27
CA GLU A 296 -19.96 -8.61 14.46
C GLU A 296 -19.12 -9.32 13.39
N THR A 297 -18.19 -8.61 12.74
CA THR A 297 -17.26 -9.23 11.79
C THR A 297 -16.45 -10.34 12.48
N TYR A 298 -15.91 -10.08 13.67
CA TYR A 298 -15.17 -11.09 14.43
C TYR A 298 -16.05 -12.27 14.83
N LEU A 299 -17.29 -12.02 15.25
CA LEU A 299 -18.24 -13.08 15.58
C LEU A 299 -18.48 -14.00 14.38
N ARG A 300 -18.78 -13.42 13.20
CA ARG A 300 -18.98 -14.18 11.96
C ARG A 300 -17.75 -14.99 11.56
N ILE A 301 -16.55 -14.44 11.72
CA ILE A 301 -15.31 -15.17 11.44
C ILE A 301 -15.18 -16.37 12.38
N THR A 302 -15.40 -16.18 13.69
CA THR A 302 -15.27 -17.26 14.67
C THR A 302 -16.33 -18.35 14.52
N GLU A 303 -17.52 -18.00 14.04
CA GLU A 303 -18.62 -18.93 13.73
C GLU A 303 -18.51 -19.51 12.31
N ASN A 304 -17.52 -19.09 11.52
CA ASN A 304 -17.37 -19.36 10.10
C ASN A 304 -18.65 -19.10 9.28
N ASN A 305 -19.34 -18.01 9.60
CA ASN A 305 -20.65 -17.66 9.07
C ASN A 305 -20.52 -16.67 7.88
N TYR A 306 -20.59 -17.22 6.67
CA TYR A 306 -20.65 -16.47 5.42
C TYR A 306 -21.58 -17.17 4.42
N VAL A 307 -22.06 -16.43 3.42
CA VAL A 307 -23.01 -16.94 2.42
C VAL A 307 -22.35 -16.98 1.06
N LEU A 308 -22.40 -18.12 0.38
CA LEU A 308 -21.97 -18.24 -1.00
C LEU A 308 -23.16 -17.95 -1.94
N PRO A 309 -23.07 -16.92 -2.81
CA PRO A 309 -24.13 -16.65 -3.77
C PRO A 309 -24.42 -17.85 -4.68
N PRO A 310 -25.70 -18.12 -5.00
CA PRO A 310 -26.09 -19.18 -5.93
C PRO A 310 -25.44 -19.03 -7.31
N SER A 311 -25.15 -17.80 -7.74
CA SER A 311 -24.53 -17.45 -9.02
C SER A 311 -23.09 -17.93 -9.20
N LEU A 312 -22.36 -18.25 -8.13
CA LEU A 312 -21.00 -18.77 -8.25
C LEU A 312 -21.00 -20.20 -8.78
N SER A 313 -20.01 -20.55 -9.62
CA SER A 313 -19.83 -21.94 -10.06
C SER A 313 -19.57 -22.88 -8.88
N THR A 314 -19.88 -24.16 -9.08
CA THR A 314 -19.57 -25.22 -8.11
C THR A 314 -18.08 -25.26 -7.77
N SER A 315 -17.21 -25.08 -8.76
CA SER A 315 -15.75 -25.05 -8.58
C SER A 315 -15.30 -23.89 -7.71
N ALA A 316 -15.80 -22.67 -7.96
CA ALA A 316 -15.49 -21.50 -7.15
C ALA A 316 -15.98 -21.66 -5.70
N LYS A 317 -17.22 -22.14 -5.51
CA LYS A 317 -17.78 -22.44 -4.19
C LYS A 317 -16.92 -23.46 -3.43
N ASN A 318 -16.48 -24.53 -4.09
CA ASN A 318 -15.67 -25.57 -3.48
C ASN A 318 -14.29 -25.06 -3.07
N LEU A 319 -13.63 -24.27 -3.92
CA LEU A 319 -12.34 -23.66 -3.57
C LEU A 319 -12.47 -22.74 -2.36
N ILE A 320 -13.46 -21.84 -2.36
CA ILE A 320 -13.68 -20.90 -1.25
C ILE A 320 -13.95 -21.66 0.06
N ARG A 321 -14.79 -22.71 0.05
CA ARG A 321 -15.05 -23.54 1.24
C ARG A 321 -13.78 -24.22 1.78
N LYS A 322 -12.93 -24.73 0.89
CA LYS A 322 -11.67 -25.37 1.29
C LYS A 322 -10.72 -24.36 1.95
N CYS A 323 -10.56 -23.17 1.37
CA CYS A 323 -9.70 -22.13 1.96
C CYS A 323 -10.28 -21.53 3.26
N LEU A 324 -11.60 -21.34 3.32
CA LEU A 324 -12.32 -20.80 4.49
C LEU A 324 -12.80 -21.89 5.45
N HIS A 325 -12.00 -22.95 5.61
CA HIS A 325 -12.26 -23.95 6.64
C HIS A 325 -11.85 -23.42 8.02
N ALA A 326 -12.70 -23.62 9.03
CA ALA A 326 -12.47 -23.13 10.39
C ALA A 326 -11.21 -23.75 11.01
N GLU A 327 -11.06 -25.07 10.86
CA GLU A 327 -9.85 -25.80 11.26
C GLU A 327 -8.69 -25.52 10.28
N PRO A 328 -7.57 -24.91 10.71
CA PRO A 328 -6.47 -24.52 9.82
C PRO A 328 -5.84 -25.69 9.07
N THR A 329 -5.71 -26.85 9.73
CA THR A 329 -5.10 -28.06 9.15
C THR A 329 -5.95 -28.70 8.05
N SER A 330 -7.22 -28.32 7.92
CA SER A 330 -8.11 -28.79 6.85
C SER A 330 -8.12 -27.87 5.63
N ARG A 331 -7.37 -26.75 5.67
CA ARG A 331 -7.18 -25.87 4.51
C ARG A 331 -6.17 -26.49 3.55
N PRO A 332 -6.26 -26.23 2.23
CA PRO A 332 -5.29 -26.75 1.28
C PRO A 332 -3.92 -26.10 1.47
N THR A 333 -2.87 -26.80 1.04
CA THR A 333 -1.57 -26.19 0.77
C THR A 333 -1.60 -25.44 -0.57
N LEU A 334 -0.62 -24.55 -0.79
CA LEU A 334 -0.50 -23.74 -2.01
C LEU A 334 -0.17 -24.56 -3.25
#